data_AF-A0A537T5H6-F1
#
_entry.id   AF-A0A537T5H6-F1
#
_cell.length_a   1.000
_cell.length_b   1.000
_cell.length_c   1.000
_cell.angle_alpha   90.00
_cell.angle_beta   90.00
_cell.angle_gamma   90.00
#
_symmetry.space_group_name_H-M   'P 1'
#
loop_
_entity.id
_entity.type
_entity.pdbx_description
1 polymer ?
#
loop_
_entity_poly.entity_id
_entity_poly.type
_entity_poly.pdbx_seq_one_letter_code
_entity_poly.pdbx_strand_id
1 'polypeptide(L)'
;MRDFREVLTRLQSLRSKFEHLLTSVRERAARSRVVPRGPTRLRELTGFGTNPGKLRMFAYAPEHMPPKAPLVIALHGCTQTSDEFDHGTGWSSLADRLGFAVVYPQQQPAKNPKNCFSWFLPSDSARGHGEALSIREMVEHAITTFAADRSKVFVTGFSAGGGMASVMLATYPEVFAGGALIAGLPRGTMPRRRLVIALEQPPDIAGHGRKSQSGMGPVIRS
;
A
#
# COMPACT_ATOMS: atom_id res chain seq x y z
N MET A 1 -24.07 23.48 -39.12
CA MET A 1 -23.43 23.83 -37.84
C MET A 1 -24.20 23.12 -36.74
N ARG A 2 -23.58 22.20 -35.98
CA ARG A 2 -24.28 21.49 -34.89
C ARG A 2 -24.64 22.50 -33.80
N ASP A 3 -25.88 22.42 -33.31
CA ASP A 3 -26.41 23.38 -32.33
C ASP A 3 -25.62 23.27 -31.01
N PHE A 4 -24.95 24.35 -30.65
CA PHE A 4 -24.15 24.46 -29.44
C PHE A 4 -24.99 24.22 -28.17
N ARG A 5 -26.30 24.50 -28.22
CA ARG A 5 -27.23 24.20 -27.13
C ARG A 5 -27.38 22.70 -26.93
N GLU A 6 -27.47 21.93 -28.01
CA GLU A 6 -27.59 20.46 -27.93
C GLU A 6 -26.34 19.81 -27.32
N VAL A 7 -25.16 20.34 -27.66
CA VAL A 7 -23.88 19.89 -27.08
C VAL A 7 -23.82 20.18 -25.57
N LEU A 8 -24.23 21.38 -25.15
CA LEU A 8 -24.27 21.76 -23.75
C LEU A 8 -25.25 20.90 -22.94
N THR A 9 -26.44 20.62 -23.48
CA THR A 9 -27.43 19.76 -22.82
C THR A 9 -26.91 18.33 -22.67
N ARG A 10 -26.21 17.79 -23.68
CA ARG A 10 -25.56 16.47 -23.60
C ARG A 10 -24.46 16.44 -22.54
N LEU A 11 -23.63 17.48 -22.45
CA LEU A 11 -22.57 17.58 -21.43
C LEU A 11 -23.13 17.70 -20.01
N GLN A 12 -24.21 18.47 -19.82
CA GLN A 12 -24.89 18.57 -18.53
C GLN A 12 -25.52 17.23 -18.12
N SER A 13 -26.13 16.52 -19.06
CA SER A 13 -26.68 15.17 -18.83
C SER A 13 -25.58 14.18 -18.46
N LEU A 14 -24.43 14.20 -19.15
CA LEU A 14 -23.29 13.35 -18.84
C LEU A 14 -22.70 13.65 -17.47
N ARG A 15 -22.55 14.94 -17.10
CA ARG A 15 -22.12 15.34 -15.76
C ARG A 15 -23.09 14.84 -14.70
N SER A 16 -24.39 15.05 -14.86
CA SER A 16 -25.39 14.57 -13.90
C SER A 16 -25.37 13.06 -13.73
N LYS A 17 -25.27 12.29 -14.84
CA LYS A 17 -25.12 10.83 -14.79
C LYS A 17 -23.85 10.39 -14.08
N PHE A 18 -22.74 11.10 -14.32
CA PHE A 18 -21.48 10.83 -13.66
C PHE A 18 -21.54 11.12 -12.16
N GLU A 19 -22.14 12.23 -11.74
CA GLU A 19 -22.35 12.55 -10.32
C GLU A 19 -23.27 11.55 -9.62
N HIS A 20 -24.34 11.12 -10.27
CA HIS A 20 -25.20 10.05 -9.76
C HIS A 20 -24.47 8.72 -9.64
N LEU A 21 -23.63 8.38 -10.63
CA LEU A 21 -22.79 7.18 -10.57
C LEU A 21 -21.82 7.27 -9.40
N LEU A 22 -21.11 8.40 -9.24
CA LEU A 22 -20.18 8.62 -8.12
C LEU A 22 -20.88 8.53 -6.77
N THR A 23 -22.06 9.13 -6.64
CA THR A 23 -22.87 9.08 -5.42
C THR A 23 -23.30 7.65 -5.11
N SER A 24 -23.75 6.90 -6.13
CA SER A 24 -24.13 5.49 -5.97
C SER A 24 -22.95 4.59 -5.61
N VAL A 25 -21.75 4.87 -6.12
CA VAL A 25 -20.51 4.16 -5.77
C VAL A 25 -20.10 4.49 -4.34
N ARG A 26 -20.18 5.76 -3.91
CA ARG A 26 -19.93 6.17 -2.53
C ARG A 26 -20.92 5.54 -1.55
N GLU A 27 -22.20 5.53 -1.88
CA GLU A 27 -23.22 4.86 -1.08
C GLU A 27 -22.99 3.35 -1.02
N ARG A 28 -22.60 2.70 -2.12
CA ARG A 28 -22.23 1.27 -2.11
C ARG A 28 -20.96 0.99 -1.34
N ALA A 29 -19.97 1.87 -1.38
CA ALA A 29 -18.76 1.75 -0.57
C ALA A 29 -19.07 1.94 0.93
N ALA A 30 -19.95 2.88 1.27
CA ALA A 30 -20.43 3.10 2.64
C ALA A 30 -21.37 1.97 3.13
N ARG A 31 -22.13 1.35 2.22
CA ARG A 31 -23.01 0.19 2.48
C ARG A 31 -22.31 -1.15 2.30
N SER A 32 -21.05 -1.17 1.85
CA SER A 32 -20.22 -2.36 1.90
C SER A 32 -20.13 -2.70 3.36
N ARG A 33 -20.95 -3.65 3.80
CA ARG A 33 -20.95 -4.16 5.17
C ARG A 33 -19.49 -4.37 5.51
N VAL A 34 -19.02 -3.70 6.56
CA VAL A 34 -17.80 -4.12 7.24
C VAL A 34 -18.09 -5.57 7.57
N VAL A 35 -17.57 -6.50 6.77
CA VAL A 35 -17.60 -7.92 7.10
C VAL A 35 -16.96 -7.96 8.48
N PRO A 36 -17.65 -8.45 9.52
CA PRO A 36 -17.07 -8.51 10.86
C PRO A 36 -15.72 -9.19 10.72
N ARG A 37 -14.63 -8.47 11.04
CA ARG A 37 -13.29 -9.05 10.96
C ARG A 37 -13.27 -10.17 11.97
N GLY A 38 -13.12 -11.40 11.48
CA GLY A 38 -12.75 -12.52 12.34
C GLY A 38 -11.42 -12.23 13.03
N PRO A 39 -11.02 -13.03 14.03
CA PRO A 39 -9.69 -12.91 14.59
C PRO A 39 -8.63 -13.07 13.50
N THR A 40 -7.55 -12.29 13.61
CA THR A 40 -6.43 -12.37 12.67
C THR A 40 -5.86 -13.79 12.65
N ARG A 41 -5.58 -14.29 11.46
CA ARG A 41 -4.91 -15.58 11.26
C ARG A 41 -3.40 -15.44 11.26
N LEU A 42 -2.91 -14.20 11.23
CA LEU A 42 -1.50 -13.90 11.05
C LEU A 42 -0.76 -13.96 12.37
N ARG A 43 0.44 -14.53 12.36
CA ARG A 43 1.38 -14.49 13.47
C ARG A 43 2.45 -13.44 13.21
N GLU A 44 2.73 -12.59 14.20
CA GLU A 44 3.88 -11.71 14.14
C GLU A 44 5.17 -12.52 14.37
N LEU A 45 6.15 -12.33 13.49
CA LEU A 45 7.50 -12.88 13.62
C LEU A 45 8.46 -11.72 13.93
N THR A 46 9.35 -11.95 14.88
CA THR A 46 10.34 -10.98 15.34
C THR A 46 11.74 -11.58 15.23
N GLY A 47 12.78 -10.75 15.37
CA GLY A 47 14.17 -11.24 15.29
C GLY A 47 14.59 -11.72 13.90
N PHE A 48 13.97 -11.22 12.83
CA PHE A 48 14.23 -11.61 11.44
C PHE A 48 15.51 -11.03 10.82
N GLY A 49 16.36 -10.38 11.63
CA GLY A 49 17.61 -9.76 11.18
C GLY A 49 17.55 -8.23 11.11
N THR A 50 18.32 -7.66 10.18
CA THR A 50 18.52 -6.21 10.10
C THR A 50 17.25 -5.51 9.62
N ASN A 51 16.77 -4.48 10.34
CA ASN A 51 15.49 -3.83 10.06
C ASN A 51 15.54 -2.28 10.00
N PRO A 52 16.32 -1.68 9.08
CA PRO A 52 16.43 -0.22 8.97
C PRO A 52 15.13 0.44 8.48
N GLY A 53 14.26 -0.32 7.80
CA GLY A 53 12.91 0.10 7.44
C GLY A 53 11.94 0.20 8.61
N LYS A 54 12.28 -0.35 9.79
CA LYS A 54 11.41 -0.42 10.99
C LYS A 54 10.06 -1.10 10.71
N LEU A 55 10.08 -2.11 9.87
CA LEU A 55 8.89 -2.87 9.49
C LEU A 55 8.54 -3.92 10.55
N ARG A 56 7.27 -4.33 10.62
CA ARG A 56 6.85 -5.55 11.33
C ARG A 56 6.72 -6.69 10.33
N MET A 57 6.97 -7.92 10.76
CA MET A 57 6.79 -9.09 9.91
C MET A 57 5.59 -9.88 10.44
N PHE A 58 4.56 -10.00 9.62
CA PHE A 58 3.47 -10.95 9.88
C PHE A 58 3.56 -12.10 8.90
N ALA A 59 3.10 -13.28 9.28
CA ALA A 59 3.09 -14.42 8.39
C ALA A 59 1.92 -15.35 8.65
N TYR A 60 1.55 -16.10 7.61
CA TYR A 60 0.67 -17.24 7.68
C TYR A 60 1.30 -18.42 6.94
N ALA A 61 1.21 -19.59 7.53
CA ALA A 61 1.62 -20.85 6.93
C ALA A 61 0.63 -21.93 7.37
N PRO A 62 0.06 -22.73 6.44
CA PRO A 62 -0.72 -23.90 6.78
C PRO A 62 0.08 -24.87 7.64
N GLU A 63 -0.59 -25.60 8.54
CA GLU A 63 0.06 -26.58 9.43
C GLU A 63 0.80 -27.67 8.64
N HIS A 64 0.22 -28.11 7.51
CA HIS A 64 0.75 -29.17 6.67
C HIS A 64 1.20 -28.64 5.31
N MET A 65 2.26 -27.85 5.29
CA MET A 65 2.87 -27.42 4.02
C MET A 65 3.64 -28.56 3.34
N PRO A 66 3.56 -28.65 1.99
CA PRO A 66 4.40 -29.60 1.26
C PRO A 66 5.89 -29.25 1.44
N PRO A 67 6.80 -30.23 1.39
CA PRO A 67 8.24 -29.95 1.37
C PRO A 67 8.59 -29.02 0.20
N LYS A 68 9.51 -28.07 0.43
CA LYS A 68 9.91 -27.09 -0.60
C LYS A 68 8.70 -26.29 -1.13
N ALA A 69 7.82 -25.88 -0.21
CA ALA A 69 6.67 -25.04 -0.51
C ALA A 69 7.09 -23.67 -1.06
N PRO A 70 6.27 -23.05 -1.93
CA PRO A 70 6.46 -21.66 -2.33
C PRO A 70 6.36 -20.69 -1.15
N LEU A 71 6.93 -19.50 -1.33
CA LEU A 71 6.81 -18.37 -0.42
C LEU A 71 6.29 -17.15 -1.17
N VAL A 72 5.28 -16.48 -0.63
CA VAL A 72 4.73 -15.24 -1.18
C VAL A 72 4.97 -14.08 -0.22
N ILE A 73 5.51 -12.96 -0.72
CA ILE A 73 5.61 -11.70 0.01
C ILE A 73 4.48 -10.79 -0.45
N ALA A 74 3.52 -10.51 0.43
CA ALA A 74 2.32 -9.75 0.13
C ALA A 74 2.39 -8.34 0.76
N LEU A 75 2.53 -7.32 -0.07
CA LEU A 75 2.78 -5.93 0.34
C LEU A 75 1.49 -5.09 0.27
N HIS A 76 1.05 -4.60 1.42
CA HIS A 76 -0.18 -3.83 1.56
C HIS A 76 -0.10 -2.42 0.93
N GLY A 77 -1.26 -1.83 0.65
CA GLY A 77 -1.37 -0.43 0.25
C GLY A 77 -1.30 0.54 1.43
N CYS A 78 -1.25 1.84 1.13
CA CYS A 78 -1.32 2.88 2.15
C CYS A 78 -2.51 2.69 3.10
N THR A 79 -2.34 3.06 4.36
CA THR A 79 -3.31 3.01 5.46
C THR A 79 -3.76 1.62 5.91
N GLN A 80 -3.49 0.58 5.12
CA GLN A 80 -3.87 -0.79 5.44
C GLN A 80 -2.87 -1.42 6.43
N THR A 81 -3.36 -2.29 7.31
CA THR A 81 -2.52 -3.23 8.07
C THR A 81 -2.33 -4.54 7.30
N SER A 82 -1.42 -5.40 7.75
CA SER A 82 -1.25 -6.75 7.19
C SER A 82 -2.52 -7.58 7.35
N ASP A 83 -3.21 -7.45 8.49
CA ASP A 83 -4.49 -8.11 8.76
C ASP A 83 -5.59 -7.65 7.80
N GLU A 84 -5.74 -6.34 7.61
CA GLU A 84 -6.72 -5.78 6.67
C GLU A 84 -6.42 -6.18 5.23
N PHE A 85 -5.14 -6.23 4.87
CA PHE A 85 -4.72 -6.65 3.55
C PHE A 85 -5.00 -8.14 3.32
N ASP A 86 -4.73 -9.00 4.30
CA ASP A 86 -5.06 -10.42 4.21
C ASP A 86 -6.57 -10.65 4.11
N HIS A 87 -7.37 -10.02 4.96
CA HIS A 87 -8.83 -10.11 4.89
C HIS A 87 -9.39 -9.63 3.56
N GLY A 88 -8.83 -8.56 2.98
CA GLY A 88 -9.27 -8.00 1.71
C GLY A 88 -8.85 -8.80 0.48
N THR A 89 -7.75 -9.57 0.56
CA THR A 89 -7.16 -10.29 -0.59
C THR A 89 -7.33 -11.80 -0.52
N GLY A 90 -7.47 -12.36 0.68
CA GLY A 90 -7.62 -13.79 0.92
C GLY A 90 -6.32 -14.59 0.73
N TRP A 91 -5.14 -13.98 0.86
CA TRP A 91 -3.86 -14.65 0.66
C TRP A 91 -3.65 -15.83 1.62
N SER A 92 -4.00 -15.70 2.91
CA SER A 92 -3.94 -16.80 3.88
C SER A 92 -4.88 -17.96 3.52
N SER A 93 -6.10 -17.64 3.07
CA SER A 93 -7.06 -18.62 2.58
C SER A 93 -6.60 -19.30 1.30
N LEU A 94 -5.83 -18.62 0.44
CA LEU A 94 -5.23 -19.20 -0.74
C LEU A 94 -4.03 -20.10 -0.38
N ALA A 95 -3.25 -19.70 0.63
CA ALA A 95 -2.15 -20.50 1.18
C ALA A 95 -2.65 -21.86 1.68
N ASP A 96 -3.80 -21.92 2.35
CA ASP A 96 -4.44 -23.19 2.75
C ASP A 96 -4.72 -24.11 1.56
N ARG A 97 -5.26 -23.53 0.48
CA ARG A 97 -5.70 -24.32 -0.68
C ARG A 97 -4.55 -24.79 -1.56
N LEU A 98 -3.49 -24.00 -1.65
CA LEU A 98 -2.40 -24.22 -2.60
C LEU A 98 -1.07 -24.64 -1.94
N GLY A 99 -0.99 -24.64 -0.61
CA GLY A 99 0.17 -25.14 0.13
C GLY A 99 1.42 -24.25 0.00
N PHE A 100 1.31 -22.98 0.39
CA PHE A 100 2.45 -22.05 0.44
C PHE A 100 2.45 -21.23 1.73
N ALA A 101 3.61 -20.67 2.09
CA ALA A 101 3.70 -19.68 3.17
C ALA A 101 3.54 -18.27 2.59
N VAL A 102 2.96 -17.36 3.36
CA VAL A 102 2.83 -15.94 3.00
C VAL A 102 3.33 -15.04 4.12
N VAL A 103 4.10 -14.03 3.75
CA VAL A 103 4.66 -13.01 4.65
C VAL A 103 4.10 -11.65 4.25
N TYR A 104 3.69 -10.88 5.24
CA TYR A 104 3.17 -9.53 5.13
C TYR A 104 4.08 -8.58 5.89
N PRO A 105 5.10 -8.01 5.23
CA PRO A 105 5.81 -6.85 5.77
C PRO A 105 4.79 -5.74 6.03
N GLN A 106 4.78 -5.20 7.24
CA GLN A 106 3.90 -4.10 7.61
C GLN A 106 4.72 -2.86 7.88
N GLN A 107 4.34 -1.76 7.25
CA GLN A 107 4.82 -0.45 7.66
C GLN A 107 4.31 -0.10 9.08
N GLN A 108 4.92 0.91 9.68
CA GLN A 108 4.45 1.48 10.93
C GLN A 108 4.09 2.97 10.79
N PRO A 109 2.98 3.43 11.40
CA PRO A 109 2.63 4.85 11.48
C PRO A 109 3.74 5.73 12.05
N ALA A 110 4.55 5.20 12.97
CA ALA A 110 5.69 5.90 13.56
C ALA A 110 6.79 6.24 12.54
N LYS A 111 6.94 5.46 11.46
CA LYS A 111 7.88 5.73 10.36
C LYS A 111 7.20 6.52 9.23
N ASN A 112 5.96 6.18 8.92
CA ASN A 112 5.16 6.86 7.91
C ASN A 112 3.71 6.97 8.41
N PRO A 113 3.18 8.16 8.75
CA PRO A 113 1.85 8.33 9.32
C PRO A 113 0.70 7.78 8.46
N LYS A 114 0.93 7.57 7.16
CA LYS A 114 -0.04 6.97 6.23
C LYS A 114 0.11 5.46 6.11
N ASN A 115 0.96 4.84 6.92
CA ASN A 115 1.31 3.42 6.82
C ASN A 115 1.69 3.01 5.38
N CYS A 116 2.32 3.89 4.60
CA CYS A 116 2.70 3.60 3.22
C CYS A 116 4.16 3.12 3.17
N PHE A 117 4.44 2.17 2.29
CA PHE A 117 5.82 1.96 1.85
C PHE A 117 6.37 3.23 1.20
N SER A 118 7.67 3.44 1.35
CA SER A 118 8.39 4.62 0.86
C SER A 118 9.19 4.27 -0.41
N TRP A 119 8.57 3.53 -1.35
CA TRP A 119 9.20 2.92 -2.52
C TRP A 119 9.91 3.92 -3.47
N PHE A 120 9.58 5.20 -3.35
CA PHE A 120 10.14 6.30 -4.15
C PHE A 120 11.31 7.01 -3.46
N LEU A 121 11.60 6.72 -2.19
CA LEU A 121 12.73 7.28 -1.46
C LEU A 121 13.94 6.35 -1.61
N PRO A 122 15.10 6.82 -2.11
CA PRO A 122 16.29 5.98 -2.22
C PRO A 122 16.77 5.41 -0.87
N SER A 123 16.55 6.13 0.24
CA SER A 123 16.86 5.66 1.60
C SER A 123 16.12 4.39 1.99
N ASP A 124 14.97 4.12 1.36
CA ASP A 124 14.10 2.99 1.67
C ASP A 124 13.98 1.99 0.50
N SER A 125 14.45 2.36 -0.70
CA SER A 125 14.30 1.56 -1.93
C SER A 125 15.62 1.17 -2.59
N ALA A 126 16.79 1.55 -2.05
CA ALA A 126 18.08 1.07 -2.53
C ALA A 126 18.41 -0.30 -1.93
N ARG A 127 19.13 -1.15 -2.69
CA ARG A 127 19.68 -2.40 -2.16
C ARG A 127 20.50 -2.09 -0.91
N GLY A 128 20.30 -2.88 0.14
CA GLY A 128 21.03 -2.75 1.40
C GLY A 128 20.54 -1.61 2.30
N HIS A 129 19.42 -0.96 1.97
CA HIS A 129 18.93 0.20 2.72
C HIS A 129 17.44 0.08 3.07
N GLY A 130 17.07 0.74 4.17
CA GLY A 130 15.71 0.96 4.66
C GLY A 130 14.74 -0.21 4.46
N GLU A 131 13.56 0.10 3.94
CA GLU A 131 12.47 -0.89 3.79
C GLU A 131 12.85 -2.05 2.84
N ALA A 132 13.61 -1.81 1.78
CA ALA A 132 14.04 -2.86 0.85
C ALA A 132 14.95 -3.91 1.52
N LEU A 133 15.91 -3.48 2.35
CA LEU A 133 16.73 -4.41 3.13
C LEU A 133 15.89 -5.14 4.18
N SER A 134 15.01 -4.43 4.89
CA SER A 134 14.11 -5.08 5.87
C SER A 134 13.27 -6.20 5.23
N ILE A 135 12.69 -5.98 4.05
CA ILE A 135 11.92 -7.01 3.35
C ILE A 135 12.82 -8.16 2.89
N ARG A 136 14.05 -7.87 2.43
CA ARG A 136 15.02 -8.91 2.06
C ARG A 136 15.34 -9.84 3.24
N GLU A 137 15.54 -9.29 4.43
CA GLU A 137 15.81 -10.03 5.66
C GLU A 137 14.60 -10.88 6.08
N MET A 138 13.38 -10.31 5.98
CA MET A 138 12.15 -11.08 6.21
C MET A 138 12.00 -12.28 5.24
N VAL A 139 12.41 -12.14 3.98
CA VAL A 139 12.42 -13.26 3.02
C VAL A 139 13.35 -14.37 3.49
N GLU A 140 14.59 -14.05 3.87
CA GLU A 140 15.55 -15.05 4.37
C GLU A 140 15.08 -15.72 5.65
N HIS A 141 14.52 -14.93 6.58
CA HIS A 141 13.95 -15.46 7.80
C HIS A 141 12.80 -16.42 7.47
N ALA A 142 11.85 -16.03 6.62
CA ALA A 142 10.73 -16.88 6.23
C ALA A 142 11.16 -18.17 5.53
N ILE A 143 12.17 -18.12 4.66
CA ILE A 143 12.72 -19.31 4.01
C ILE A 143 13.20 -20.32 5.05
N THR A 144 13.93 -19.85 6.07
CA THR A 144 14.45 -20.72 7.13
C THR A 144 13.35 -21.19 8.08
N THR A 145 12.47 -20.30 8.52
CA THR A 145 11.35 -20.62 9.42
C THR A 145 10.37 -21.63 8.84
N PHE A 146 10.07 -21.52 7.54
CA PHE A 146 9.05 -22.34 6.88
C PHE A 146 9.61 -23.45 6.00
N ALA A 147 10.93 -23.64 5.97
CA ALA A 147 11.62 -24.54 5.05
C ALA A 147 11.17 -24.36 3.58
N ALA A 148 10.93 -23.11 3.19
CA ALA A 148 10.42 -22.76 1.87
C ALA A 148 11.49 -22.94 0.78
N ASP A 149 11.05 -23.19 -0.44
CA ASP A 149 11.94 -23.33 -1.58
C ASP A 149 12.45 -21.96 -2.06
N ARG A 150 13.77 -21.75 -1.94
CA ARG A 150 14.44 -20.53 -2.41
C ARG A 150 14.20 -20.22 -3.88
N SER A 151 13.93 -21.22 -4.70
CA SER A 151 13.63 -21.04 -6.13
C SER A 151 12.17 -20.67 -6.42
N LYS A 152 11.30 -20.63 -5.40
CA LYS A 152 9.85 -20.37 -5.52
C LYS A 152 9.39 -19.26 -4.59
N VAL A 153 10.15 -18.18 -4.54
CA VAL A 153 9.79 -16.97 -3.80
C VAL A 153 9.18 -15.96 -4.76
N PHE A 154 8.00 -15.45 -4.42
CA PHE A 154 7.25 -14.49 -5.23
C PHE A 154 6.95 -13.24 -4.42
N VAL A 155 6.85 -12.09 -5.08
CA VAL A 155 6.44 -10.83 -4.45
C VAL A 155 5.23 -10.22 -5.15
N THR A 156 4.31 -9.70 -4.38
CA THR A 156 3.11 -9.03 -4.89
C THR A 156 2.74 -7.86 -4.00
N GLY A 157 2.01 -6.90 -4.56
CA GLY A 157 1.49 -5.79 -3.75
C GLY A 157 0.48 -4.91 -4.45
N PHE A 158 -0.24 -4.12 -3.65
CA PHE A 158 -1.26 -3.18 -4.10
C PHE A 158 -0.84 -1.72 -3.85
N SER A 159 -1.06 -0.83 -4.82
CA SER A 159 -0.79 0.61 -4.68
C SER A 159 0.68 0.88 -4.26
N ALA A 160 0.91 1.49 -3.08
CA ALA A 160 2.24 1.66 -2.49
C ALA A 160 3.02 0.34 -2.37
N GLY A 161 2.36 -0.74 -1.96
CA GLY A 161 2.94 -2.08 -1.91
C GLY A 161 3.27 -2.64 -3.29
N GLY A 162 2.50 -2.27 -4.32
CA GLY A 162 2.83 -2.59 -5.72
C GLY A 162 4.07 -1.85 -6.20
N GLY A 163 4.23 -0.58 -5.81
CA GLY A 163 5.47 0.16 -6.03
C GLY A 163 6.66 -0.48 -5.31
N MET A 164 6.45 -0.96 -4.09
CA MET A 164 7.50 -1.64 -3.33
C MET A 164 7.84 -3.03 -3.89
N ALA A 165 6.87 -3.77 -4.41
CA ALA A 165 7.11 -5.02 -5.13
C ALA A 165 8.00 -4.78 -6.37
N SER A 166 7.78 -3.67 -7.09
CA SER A 166 8.66 -3.26 -8.21
C SER A 166 10.09 -2.99 -7.73
N VAL A 167 10.25 -2.31 -6.59
CA VAL A 167 11.57 -2.08 -5.97
C VAL A 167 12.25 -3.40 -5.65
N MET A 168 11.55 -4.36 -5.05
CA MET A 168 12.12 -5.65 -4.67
C MET A 168 12.60 -6.43 -5.90
N LEU A 169 11.79 -6.51 -6.96
CA LEU A 169 12.18 -7.16 -8.21
C LEU A 169 13.38 -6.49 -8.88
N ALA A 170 13.49 -5.16 -8.79
CA ALA A 170 14.59 -4.41 -9.41
C ALA A 170 15.89 -4.44 -8.58
N THR A 171 15.79 -4.52 -7.25
CA THR A 171 16.95 -4.41 -6.35
C THR A 171 17.47 -5.75 -5.87
N TYR A 172 16.62 -6.78 -5.81
CA TYR A 172 16.94 -8.15 -5.42
C TYR A 172 16.38 -9.18 -6.41
N PRO A 173 16.68 -9.07 -7.73
CA PRO A 173 16.12 -9.96 -8.74
C PRO A 173 16.48 -11.44 -8.52
N GLU A 174 17.63 -11.72 -7.91
CA GLU A 174 18.10 -13.07 -7.61
C GLU A 174 17.26 -13.78 -6.53
N VAL A 175 16.43 -13.04 -5.80
CA VAL A 175 15.62 -13.56 -4.69
C VAL A 175 14.25 -14.04 -5.16
N PHE A 176 13.71 -13.47 -6.24
CA PHE A 176 12.32 -13.68 -6.62
C PHE A 176 12.22 -14.40 -7.97
N ALA A 177 11.49 -15.51 -7.98
CA ALA A 177 11.12 -16.23 -9.20
C ALA A 177 10.12 -15.44 -10.07
N GLY A 178 9.41 -14.48 -9.48
CA GLY A 178 8.52 -13.58 -10.19
C GLY A 178 7.73 -12.67 -9.24
N GLY A 179 6.89 -11.80 -9.82
CA GLY A 179 6.01 -10.97 -9.02
C GLY A 179 4.90 -10.26 -9.80
N ALA A 180 3.93 -9.74 -9.07
CA ALA A 180 2.76 -9.06 -9.62
C ALA A 180 2.57 -7.68 -8.96
N LEU A 181 2.37 -6.64 -9.79
CA LEU A 181 2.26 -5.25 -9.34
C LEU A 181 0.83 -4.76 -9.58
N ILE A 182 0.01 -4.64 -8.53
CA ILE A 182 -1.40 -4.25 -8.66
C ILE A 182 -1.54 -2.76 -8.37
N ALA A 183 -1.94 -1.95 -9.35
CA ALA A 183 -2.06 -0.49 -9.22
C ALA A 183 -0.78 0.20 -8.67
N GLY A 184 0.39 -0.42 -8.88
CA GLY A 184 1.69 0.08 -8.45
C GLY A 184 2.40 0.88 -9.54
N LEU A 185 3.35 1.72 -9.13
CA LEU A 185 4.20 2.48 -10.04
C LEU A 185 5.64 1.93 -10.05
N PRO A 186 6.36 1.94 -11.19
CA PRO A 186 7.74 1.50 -11.24
C PRO A 186 8.66 2.31 -10.31
N ARG A 187 9.76 1.70 -9.86
CA ARG A 187 10.80 2.36 -9.06
C ARG A 187 11.22 3.71 -9.68
N GLY A 188 11.28 4.75 -8.86
CA GLY A 188 11.79 6.07 -9.26
C GLY A 188 10.81 6.98 -10.02
N THR A 189 9.57 6.56 -10.26
CA THR A 189 8.60 7.32 -11.08
C THR A 189 7.83 8.43 -10.35
N MET A 190 8.05 8.62 -9.04
CA MET A 190 7.49 9.78 -8.31
C MET A 190 8.54 10.90 -8.17
N PRO A 191 8.41 12.02 -8.90
CA PRO A 191 9.33 13.14 -8.78
C PRO A 191 9.15 13.86 -7.43
N ARG A 192 10.27 14.25 -6.80
CA ARG A 192 10.35 14.96 -5.49
C ARG A 192 9.45 16.21 -5.37
N ARG A 193 8.97 16.79 -6.47
CA ARG A 193 8.17 18.05 -6.49
C ARG A 193 6.65 17.86 -6.42
N ARG A 194 6.14 16.63 -6.26
CA ARG A 194 4.68 16.35 -6.15
C ARG A 194 4.26 15.76 -4.80
N LEU A 195 4.98 16.10 -3.72
CA LEU A 195 4.51 15.79 -2.36
C LEU A 195 3.15 16.46 -2.05
N VAL A 196 2.82 17.57 -2.73
CA VAL A 196 1.60 18.35 -2.49
C VAL A 196 0.35 17.71 -3.13
N ILE A 197 0.43 17.16 -4.34
CA ILE A 197 -0.80 16.72 -5.06
C ILE A 197 -1.27 15.31 -4.65
N ALA A 198 -0.44 14.50 -3.98
CA ALA A 198 -0.86 13.20 -3.45
C ALA A 198 -1.33 13.26 -1.98
N LEU A 199 -1.24 14.42 -1.32
CA LEU A 199 -1.64 14.62 0.08
C LEU A 199 -2.78 15.63 0.28
N GLU A 200 -3.28 16.29 -0.77
CA GLU A 200 -4.42 17.18 -0.65
C GLU A 200 -5.73 16.40 -0.44
N GLN A 201 -6.08 16.19 0.83
CA GLN A 201 -7.47 16.15 1.28
C GLN A 201 -7.94 17.60 1.54
N PRO A 202 -9.21 17.93 1.27
CA PRO A 202 -9.75 19.28 1.41
C PRO A 202 -9.67 19.79 2.85
N PRO A 203 -9.59 21.11 3.08
CA PRO A 203 -9.56 21.66 4.42
C PRO A 203 -10.88 21.37 5.16
N ASP A 204 -10.75 20.85 6.38
CA ASP A 204 -11.84 20.78 7.35
C ASP A 204 -12.47 22.17 7.51
N ILE A 205 -13.78 22.22 7.26
CA ILE A 205 -14.69 23.29 7.63
C ILE A 205 -14.84 23.31 9.16
N ALA A 206 -13.85 23.85 9.86
CA ALA A 206 -14.00 24.28 11.24
C ALA A 206 -14.51 25.72 11.27
N GLY A 207 -15.64 25.91 11.97
CA GLY A 207 -16.46 27.10 11.98
C GLY A 207 -15.72 28.40 12.32
N HIS A 208 -16.07 29.44 11.56
CA HIS A 208 -15.78 30.83 11.87
C HIS A 208 -16.47 31.26 13.18
N GLY A 209 -15.70 31.46 14.23
CA GLY A 209 -16.00 32.42 15.29
C GLY A 209 -15.29 33.74 14.98
N ARG A 210 -16.02 34.76 14.51
CA ARG A 210 -15.51 36.12 14.36
C ARG A 210 -15.05 36.67 15.72
N LYS A 211 -13.93 37.39 15.75
CA LYS A 211 -13.88 38.77 16.26
C LYS A 211 -12.64 39.52 15.76
N SER A 212 -12.90 40.78 15.48
CA SER A 212 -12.11 41.86 14.89
C SER A 212 -10.96 42.40 15.75
N GLN A 213 -9.93 42.95 15.09
CA GLN A 213 -9.32 44.30 15.29
C GLN A 213 -8.01 44.37 14.48
N SER A 214 -7.94 45.10 13.36
CA SER A 214 -7.52 46.52 13.20
C SER A 214 -6.08 46.82 13.65
N GLY A 215 -5.19 47.10 12.70
CA GLY A 215 -3.85 47.65 12.97
C GLY A 215 -2.97 47.76 11.71
N MET A 216 -2.83 48.98 11.21
CA MET A 216 -2.05 49.43 10.04
C MET A 216 -0.54 49.17 10.12
N GLY A 217 0.10 49.03 8.95
CA GLY A 217 1.50 49.45 8.71
C GLY A 217 2.32 48.57 7.76
N PRO A 218 2.76 49.06 6.58
CA PRO A 218 3.65 48.34 5.66
C PRO A 218 5.10 48.81 5.79
N VAL A 219 6.11 47.93 5.68
CA VAL A 219 7.48 48.31 5.29
C VAL A 219 8.16 47.18 4.49
N ILE A 220 8.92 47.62 3.49
CA ILE A 220 9.56 46.94 2.37
C ILE A 220 11.07 46.70 2.66
N ARG A 221 11.61 45.56 2.17
CA ARG A 221 13.04 45.21 1.84
C ARG A 221 14.05 45.17 3.01
N SER A 222 15.03 44.28 3.04
CA SER A 222 15.97 43.83 1.99
C SER A 222 16.18 42.31 1.97
#